data_AF-K0NAN0-F1
#
_entry.id   AF-K0NAN0-F1
#
_cell.length_a   1.000
_cell.length_b   1.000
_cell.length_c   1.000
_cell.angle_alpha   90.00
_cell.angle_beta   90.00
_cell.angle_gamma   90.00
#
_symmetry.space_group_name_H-M   'P 1'
#
loop_
_entity.id
_entity.type
_entity.pdbx_description
1 polymer ?
#
loop_
_entity_poly.entity_id
_entity_poly.type
_entity_poly.pdbx_seq_one_letter_code
_entity_poly.pdbx_strand_id
1 'polypeptide(L)'
;MREVINFIDIPEEYKQAIGAPDPGTRLYRQFGHDKEKELWWDAILSITKERNVVSPGGASSFVGVSRTAVHKRIKEGRLTAFAFHTVEENKLLKKINISYEQLAESGWPQILYIPWSELKDWRNYINSRKQKASLRKKNMDADHTDDKFLKGNLAWKNKKRKNDG
;
A
#
# COMPACT_ATOMS: atom_id res chain seq x y z
N MET A 1 -1.13 17.96 2.69
CA MET A 1 -1.53 16.88 3.61
C MET A 1 -0.54 15.76 3.39
N ARG A 2 0.33 15.52 4.38
CA ARG A 2 1.29 14.43 4.34
C ARG A 2 0.54 13.12 4.58
N GLU A 3 1.02 12.04 3.99
CA GLU A 3 0.53 10.70 4.33
C GLU A 3 0.89 10.43 5.79
N VAL A 4 -0.09 10.00 6.58
CA VAL A 4 0.09 9.55 7.96
C VAL A 4 -0.36 8.10 7.99
N ILE A 5 0.59 7.19 8.11
CA ILE A 5 0.34 5.77 8.36
C ILE A 5 0.82 5.51 9.77
N ASN A 6 -0.07 5.00 10.62
CA ASN A 6 0.30 4.54 11.95
C ASN A 6 0.82 3.12 11.83
N PHE A 7 2.15 3.01 11.74
CA PHE A 7 2.79 1.71 11.68
C PHE A 7 2.55 0.94 12.96
N ILE A 8 2.38 -0.37 12.84
CA ILE A 8 2.32 -1.23 14.02
C ILE A 8 3.68 -1.25 14.72
N ASP A 9 3.67 -1.17 16.04
CA ASP A 9 4.85 -1.41 16.86
C ASP A 9 5.06 -2.92 17.03
N ILE A 10 6.30 -3.35 16.88
CA ILE A 10 6.70 -4.76 17.00
C ILE A 10 7.35 -4.95 18.36
N PRO A 11 6.71 -5.64 19.31
CA PRO A 11 7.30 -5.95 20.61
C PRO A 11 8.57 -6.82 20.46
N GLU A 12 9.55 -6.61 21.33
CA GLU A 12 10.85 -7.29 21.28
C GLU A 12 10.71 -8.82 21.34
N GLU A 13 9.78 -9.30 22.17
CA GLU A 13 9.51 -10.73 22.39
C GLU A 13 9.10 -11.49 21.11
N TYR A 14 8.50 -10.80 20.13
CA TYR A 14 8.06 -11.43 18.89
C TYR A 14 9.10 -11.38 17.77
N LYS A 15 10.17 -10.58 17.90
CA LYS A 15 11.17 -10.41 16.83
C LYS A 15 11.84 -11.72 16.42
N GLN A 16 12.09 -12.62 17.37
CA GLN A 16 12.66 -13.92 17.06
C GLN A 16 11.70 -14.79 16.22
N ALA A 17 10.39 -14.68 16.46
CA ALA A 17 9.38 -15.47 15.77
C ALA A 17 9.11 -14.98 14.34
N ILE A 18 9.07 -13.67 14.12
CA ILE A 18 8.76 -13.05 12.82
C ILE A 18 9.99 -12.74 11.96
N GLY A 19 11.19 -12.86 12.55
CA GLY A 19 12.47 -12.54 11.93
C GLY A 19 12.83 -11.05 11.99
N ALA A 20 13.96 -10.71 11.38
CA ALA A 20 14.46 -9.34 11.31
C ALA A 20 13.84 -8.57 10.13
N PRO A 21 13.69 -7.24 10.22
CA PRO A 21 13.28 -6.43 9.09
C PRO A 21 14.39 -6.32 8.04
N ASP A 22 14.03 -6.41 6.75
CA ASP A 22 14.95 -6.11 5.65
C ASP A 22 15.47 -4.67 5.79
N PRO A 23 16.77 -4.40 5.58
CA PRO A 23 17.37 -3.08 5.75
C PRO A 23 16.60 -1.97 5.04
N GLY A 24 16.28 -0.89 5.77
CA GLY A 24 15.57 0.26 5.23
C GLY A 24 14.08 0.03 4.95
N THR A 25 13.53 -1.11 5.37
CA THR A 25 12.11 -1.43 5.18
C THR A 25 11.43 -1.83 6.49
N ARG A 26 10.15 -2.19 6.39
CA ARG A 26 9.36 -2.82 7.46
C ARG A 26 8.88 -4.22 7.06
N LEU A 27 9.65 -4.87 6.18
CA LEU A 27 9.39 -6.24 5.75
C LEU A 27 10.16 -7.20 6.65
N TYR A 28 9.47 -7.90 7.53
CA TYR A 28 10.04 -8.90 8.42
C TYR A 28 10.03 -10.25 7.72
N ARG A 29 11.20 -10.90 7.62
CA ARG A 29 11.34 -12.20 6.97
C ARG A 29 11.74 -13.26 7.96
N GLN A 30 10.92 -14.31 8.03
CA GLN A 30 11.25 -15.54 8.72
C GLN A 30 11.47 -16.69 7.73
N PHE A 31 12.45 -17.52 8.04
CA PHE A 31 12.75 -18.76 7.34
C PHE A 31 12.59 -19.91 8.33
N GLY A 32 11.79 -20.90 7.98
CA GLY A 32 11.54 -22.03 8.88
C GLY A 32 10.84 -23.18 8.20
N HIS A 33 10.76 -24.31 8.89
CA HIS A 33 10.01 -25.47 8.39
C HIS A 33 8.49 -25.23 8.48
N ASP A 34 7.69 -25.99 7.74
CA ASP A 34 6.22 -25.81 7.74
C ASP A 34 5.62 -25.99 9.16
N LYS A 35 6.23 -26.83 10.00
CA LYS A 35 5.86 -26.98 11.42
C LYS A 35 6.04 -25.71 12.27
N GLU A 36 6.90 -24.78 11.86
CA GLU A 36 7.18 -23.52 12.58
C GLU A 36 6.24 -22.39 12.12
N LYS A 37 5.48 -22.61 11.05
CA LYS A 37 4.55 -21.63 10.48
C LYS A 37 3.42 -21.28 11.44
N GLU A 38 2.97 -22.22 12.26
CA GLU A 38 1.92 -21.97 13.27
C GLU A 38 2.42 -20.98 14.33
N LEU A 39 3.63 -21.18 14.85
CA LEU A 39 4.27 -20.26 15.81
C LEU A 39 4.47 -18.86 15.21
N TRP A 40 4.93 -18.81 13.96
CA TRP A 40 5.07 -17.54 13.23
C TRP A 40 3.72 -16.83 13.06
N TRP A 41 2.67 -17.59 12.72
CA TRP A 41 1.33 -17.06 12.55
C TRP A 41 0.77 -16.50 13.86
N ASP A 42 0.88 -17.25 14.95
CA ASP A 42 0.41 -16.82 16.27
C ASP A 42 1.13 -15.56 16.77
N ALA A 43 2.42 -15.42 16.47
CA ALA A 43 3.17 -14.19 16.75
C ALA A 43 2.56 -12.99 16.01
N ILE A 44 2.27 -13.13 14.70
CA ILE A 44 1.63 -12.08 13.91
C ILE A 44 0.25 -11.72 14.46
N LEU A 45 -0.53 -12.73 14.84
CA LEU A 45 -1.87 -12.52 15.40
C LEU A 45 -1.82 -11.74 16.71
N SER A 46 -0.82 -12.03 17.54
CA SER A 46 -0.58 -11.34 18.81
C SER A 46 -0.14 -9.89 18.59
N ILE A 47 0.79 -9.67 17.65
CA ILE A 47 1.27 -8.33 17.28
C ILE A 47 0.12 -7.46 16.74
N THR A 48 -0.69 -8.01 15.83
CA THR A 48 -1.69 -7.23 15.10
C THR A 48 -3.01 -7.05 15.84
N LYS A 49 -3.15 -7.64 17.04
CA LYS A 49 -4.33 -7.57 17.92
C LYS A 49 -5.62 -7.85 17.14
N GLU A 50 -6.00 -9.14 17.07
CA GLU A 50 -7.27 -9.66 16.50
C GLU A 50 -7.28 -10.08 15.01
N ARG A 51 -6.25 -10.76 14.50
CA ARG A 51 -6.30 -11.40 13.15
C ARG A 51 -6.57 -10.45 11.98
N ASN A 52 -6.25 -9.19 12.17
CA ASN A 52 -6.48 -8.14 11.18
C ASN A 52 -5.29 -8.03 10.22
N VAL A 53 -4.97 -9.10 9.49
CA VAL A 53 -3.94 -9.11 8.46
C VAL A 53 -4.46 -9.60 7.12
N VAL A 54 -3.89 -9.08 6.04
CA VAL A 54 -4.39 -9.32 4.69
C VAL A 54 -3.25 -9.67 3.74
N SER A 55 -3.52 -10.58 2.80
CA SER A 55 -2.59 -10.86 1.71
C SER A 55 -2.44 -9.66 0.76
N PRO A 56 -1.37 -9.58 -0.04
CA PRO A 56 -1.21 -8.50 -1.03
C PRO A 56 -2.37 -8.39 -2.02
N GLY A 57 -3.00 -9.51 -2.35
CA GLY A 57 -4.21 -9.53 -3.20
C GLY A 57 -5.39 -8.86 -2.52
N GLY A 58 -5.68 -9.22 -1.26
CA GLY A 58 -6.74 -8.58 -0.49
C GLY A 58 -6.46 -7.09 -0.22
N ALA A 59 -5.19 -6.73 0.04
CA ALA A 59 -4.76 -5.34 0.19
C ALA A 59 -4.99 -4.51 -1.08
N SER A 60 -4.65 -5.07 -2.25
CA SER A 60 -4.88 -4.46 -3.56
C SER A 60 -6.37 -4.17 -3.78
N SER A 61 -7.24 -5.16 -3.53
CA SER A 61 -8.69 -5.02 -3.65
C SER A 61 -9.27 -4.00 -2.66
N PHE A 62 -8.82 -4.04 -1.40
CA PHE A 62 -9.34 -3.16 -0.35
C PHE A 62 -8.98 -1.69 -0.59
N VAL A 63 -7.70 -1.40 -0.88
CA VAL A 63 -7.22 -0.04 -1.07
C VAL A 63 -7.63 0.53 -2.44
N GLY A 64 -7.87 -0.34 -3.43
CA GLY A 64 -8.22 0.06 -4.80
C GLY A 64 -7.00 0.50 -5.60
N VAL A 65 -5.92 -0.27 -5.52
CA VAL A 65 -4.65 -0.08 -6.24
C VAL A 65 -4.18 -1.41 -6.83
N SER A 66 -3.19 -1.39 -7.73
CA SER A 66 -2.62 -2.64 -8.27
C SER A 66 -1.80 -3.40 -7.21
N ARG A 67 -1.71 -4.73 -7.36
CA ARG A 67 -0.84 -5.57 -6.54
C ARG A 67 0.63 -5.13 -6.63
N THR A 68 1.09 -4.67 -7.79
CA THR A 68 2.44 -4.10 -7.96
C THR A 68 2.66 -2.87 -7.07
N ALA A 69 1.64 -2.00 -6.92
CA ALA A 69 1.74 -0.85 -6.03
C ALA A 69 1.85 -1.24 -4.56
N VAL A 70 1.20 -2.33 -4.14
CA VAL A 70 1.34 -2.91 -2.79
C VAL A 70 2.78 -3.38 -2.56
N HIS A 71 3.31 -4.22 -3.46
CA HIS A 71 4.69 -4.71 -3.35
C HIS A 71 5.72 -3.57 -3.38
N LYS A 72 5.51 -2.54 -4.21
CA LYS A 72 6.37 -1.36 -4.23
C LYS A 72 6.39 -0.65 -2.87
N ARG A 73 5.22 -0.43 -2.26
CA ARG A 73 5.15 0.19 -0.93
C ARG A 73 5.86 -0.61 0.15
N ILE A 74 5.74 -1.94 0.14
CA ILE A 74 6.44 -2.82 1.07
C ILE A 74 7.95 -2.66 0.91
N LYS A 75 8.46 -2.73 -0.34
CA LYS A 75 9.89 -2.56 -0.65
C LYS A 75 10.43 -1.17 -0.29
N GLU A 76 9.58 -0.15 -0.33
CA GLU A 76 9.93 1.22 0.09
C GLU A 76 9.84 1.42 1.62
N GLY A 77 9.49 0.39 2.41
CA GLY A 77 9.32 0.51 3.86
C GLY A 77 8.08 1.31 4.28
N ARG A 78 7.13 1.52 3.36
CA ARG A 78 5.91 2.33 3.57
C ARG A 78 4.69 1.51 3.99
N LEU A 79 4.89 0.20 4.16
CA LEU A 79 3.96 -0.73 4.78
C LEU A 79 4.78 -1.75 5.56
N THR A 80 4.30 -2.09 6.74
CA THR A 80 4.76 -3.27 7.47
C THR A 80 4.26 -4.52 6.77
N ALA A 81 5.11 -5.51 6.63
CA ALA A 81 4.72 -6.80 6.08
C ALA A 81 5.49 -7.93 6.76
N PHE A 82 4.84 -9.07 6.91
CA PHE A 82 5.43 -10.29 7.47
C PHE A 82 5.48 -11.36 6.40
N ALA A 83 6.68 -11.84 6.11
CA ALA A 83 6.93 -12.91 5.16
C ALA A 83 7.42 -14.14 5.90
N PHE A 84 6.83 -15.29 5.57
CA PHE A 84 7.41 -16.59 5.90
C PHE A 84 7.98 -17.19 4.62
N HIS A 85 9.05 -17.97 4.76
CA HIS A 85 9.64 -18.75 3.68
C HIS A 85 9.77 -20.17 4.20
N THR A 86 9.02 -21.10 3.61
CA THR A 86 9.11 -22.50 4.00
C THR A 86 10.42 -23.08 3.45
N VAL A 87 11.25 -23.46 4.40
CA VAL A 87 12.53 -24.14 4.21
C VAL A 87 12.24 -25.64 4.26
N GLU A 88 11.61 -26.21 3.23
CA GLU A 88 11.65 -27.67 3.11
C GLU A 88 13.06 -28.10 2.70
N GLU A 89 13.52 -29.26 3.17
CA GLU A 89 14.74 -29.89 2.63
C GLU A 89 14.52 -30.26 1.16
N ASN A 90 14.61 -29.28 0.28
CA ASN A 90 14.53 -29.53 -1.14
C ASN A 90 15.87 -30.16 -1.54
N LYS A 91 15.86 -31.47 -1.78
CA LYS A 91 17.03 -32.23 -2.28
C LYS A 91 17.66 -31.54 -3.49
N LEU A 92 16.88 -30.81 -4.28
CA LEU A 92 17.36 -30.01 -5.41
C LEU A 92 18.18 -28.79 -4.97
N LEU A 93 17.73 -28.02 -3.96
CA LEU A 93 18.44 -26.84 -3.44
C LEU A 93 19.78 -27.22 -2.82
N LYS A 94 19.82 -28.31 -2.03
CA LYS A 94 21.07 -28.89 -1.52
C LYS A 94 22.02 -29.31 -2.65
N LYS A 95 21.48 -29.81 -3.77
CA LYS A 95 22.26 -30.26 -4.94
C LYS A 95 22.83 -29.10 -5.77
N ILE A 96 22.15 -27.95 -5.81
CA ILE A 96 22.55 -26.77 -6.59
C ILE A 96 23.19 -25.66 -5.74
N ASN A 97 23.42 -25.92 -4.44
CA ASN A 97 24.11 -25.04 -3.49
C ASN A 97 23.51 -23.62 -3.39
N ILE A 98 22.19 -23.50 -3.53
CA ILE A 98 21.45 -22.24 -3.37
C ILE A 98 21.01 -22.10 -1.91
N SER A 99 21.37 -20.98 -1.30
CA SER A 99 20.97 -20.60 0.06
C SER A 99 19.51 -20.11 0.13
N TYR A 100 18.93 -20.13 1.33
CA TYR A 100 17.58 -19.61 1.54
C TYR A 100 17.51 -18.09 1.36
N GLU A 101 18.61 -17.40 1.66
CA GLU A 101 18.79 -15.97 1.39
C GLU A 101 18.69 -15.68 -0.11
N GLN A 102 19.36 -16.48 -0.96
CA GLN A 102 19.28 -16.36 -2.42
C GLN A 102 17.87 -16.68 -2.97
N LEU A 103 17.12 -17.59 -2.31
CA LEU A 103 15.72 -17.80 -2.64
C LEU A 103 14.84 -16.61 -2.26
N ALA A 104 15.09 -15.98 -1.12
CA ALA A 104 14.38 -14.76 -0.75
C ALA A 104 14.68 -13.57 -1.69
N GLU A 105 15.90 -13.51 -2.24
CA GLU A 105 16.30 -12.58 -3.30
C GLU A 105 15.59 -12.85 -4.63
N SER A 106 15.25 -14.11 -4.93
CA SER A 106 14.49 -14.50 -6.14
C SER A 106 13.04 -13.96 -6.18
N GLY A 107 12.58 -13.31 -5.09
CA GLY A 107 11.41 -12.43 -5.11
C GLY A 107 10.10 -13.05 -4.64
N TRP A 108 10.11 -14.24 -4.05
CA TRP A 108 8.90 -14.93 -3.60
C TRP A 108 8.90 -15.20 -2.10
N PRO A 109 8.05 -14.53 -1.30
CA PRO A 109 7.65 -15.06 0.00
C PRO A 109 6.59 -16.15 -0.17
N GLN A 110 6.82 -17.32 0.45
CA GLN A 110 5.77 -18.31 0.66
C GLN A 110 4.98 -17.90 1.89
N ILE A 111 3.96 -17.07 1.65
CA ILE A 111 3.06 -16.42 2.61
C ILE A 111 3.56 -15.02 3.00
N LEU A 112 2.69 -14.03 2.75
CA LEU A 112 2.94 -12.62 3.01
C LEU A 112 1.66 -11.99 3.55
N TYR A 113 1.78 -11.31 4.69
CA TYR A 113 0.66 -10.64 5.34
C TYR A 113 0.99 -9.19 5.70
N ILE A 114 -0.04 -8.34 5.58
CA ILE A 114 0.04 -6.90 5.80
C ILE A 114 -1.01 -6.53 6.86
N PRO A 115 -0.65 -5.74 7.90
CA PRO A 115 -1.60 -5.27 8.90
C PRO A 115 -2.72 -4.44 8.28
N TRP A 116 -3.96 -4.75 8.64
CA TRP A 116 -5.16 -4.05 8.18
C TRP A 116 -5.22 -2.60 8.64
N SER A 117 -4.69 -2.28 9.83
CA SER A 117 -4.60 -0.91 10.35
C SER A 117 -3.90 0.02 9.36
N GLU A 118 -2.75 -0.39 8.86
CA GLU A 118 -1.97 0.38 7.89
C GLU A 118 -2.66 0.48 6.53
N LEU A 119 -3.38 -0.58 6.12
CA LEU A 119 -4.19 -0.56 4.90
C LEU A 119 -5.37 0.41 5.01
N LYS A 120 -6.00 0.53 6.19
CA LYS A 120 -7.07 1.52 6.45
C LYS A 120 -6.53 2.94 6.32
N ASP A 121 -5.39 3.22 6.95
CA ASP A 121 -4.75 4.53 6.87
C ASP A 121 -4.37 4.89 5.43
N TRP A 122 -3.81 3.92 4.69
CA TRP A 122 -3.47 4.12 3.29
C TRP A 122 -4.71 4.36 2.43
N ARG A 123 -5.79 3.60 2.61
CA ARG A 123 -7.05 3.81 1.88
C ARG A 123 -7.64 5.19 2.17
N ASN A 124 -7.61 5.64 3.42
CA ASN A 124 -8.07 6.97 3.81
C ASN A 124 -7.25 8.06 3.12
N TYR A 125 -5.93 7.90 3.07
CA TYR A 125 -5.05 8.80 2.32
C TYR A 125 -5.42 8.86 0.82
N ILE A 126 -5.60 7.71 0.16
CA ILE A 126 -6.00 7.64 -1.26
C ILE A 126 -7.36 8.32 -1.50
N ASN A 127 -8.34 8.08 -0.63
CA ASN A 127 -9.67 8.68 -0.73
C ASN A 127 -9.61 10.22 -0.57
N SER A 128 -8.82 10.72 0.38
CA SER A 128 -8.63 12.16 0.58
C SER A 128 -8.02 12.84 -0.65
N ARG A 129 -7.12 12.14 -1.36
CA ARG A 129 -6.50 12.61 -2.61
C ARG A 129 -7.53 12.66 -3.74
N LYS A 130 -8.35 11.62 -3.89
CA LYS A 130 -9.42 11.56 -4.90
C LYS A 130 -10.45 12.68 -4.68
N GLN A 131 -10.88 12.90 -3.43
CA GLN A 131 -11.82 13.96 -3.09
C GLN A 131 -11.26 15.35 -3.43
N LYS A 132 -10.01 15.64 -3.08
CA LYS A 132 -9.36 16.92 -3.42
C LYS A 132 -9.21 17.13 -4.93
N ALA A 133 -8.88 16.07 -5.67
CA ALA A 133 -8.81 16.15 -7.13
C ALA A 133 -10.19 16.45 -7.74
N SER A 134 -11.26 15.83 -7.21
CA SER A 134 -12.64 16.11 -7.63
C SER A 134 -13.05 17.55 -7.33
N LEU A 135 -12.77 18.07 -6.13
CA LEU A 135 -13.04 19.47 -5.76
C LEU A 135 -12.28 20.45 -6.65
N ARG A 136 -11.00 20.19 -6.92
CA ARG A 136 -10.20 21.02 -7.83
C ARG A 136 -10.78 21.06 -9.24
N LYS A 137 -11.23 19.91 -9.76
CA LYS A 137 -11.88 19.84 -11.08
C LYS A 137 -13.19 20.63 -11.10
N LYS A 138 -14.05 20.47 -10.09
CA LYS A 138 -15.30 21.25 -9.97
C LYS A 138 -15.04 22.76 -9.95
N ASN A 139 -14.02 23.22 -9.22
CA ASN A 139 -13.69 24.64 -9.15
C ASN A 139 -13.15 25.16 -10.49
N MET A 140 -12.33 24.38 -11.20
CA MET A 140 -11.86 24.76 -12.55
C MET A 140 -13.01 24.81 -13.57
N ASP A 141 -13.93 23.85 -13.51
CA ASP A 141 -15.10 23.83 -14.40
C ASP A 141 -16.03 25.03 -14.10
N ALA A 142 -16.19 25.41 -12.82
CA ALA A 142 -16.94 26.58 -12.39
C ALA A 142 -16.32 27.89 -12.90
N ASP A 143 -15.01 28.06 -12.75
CA ASP A 143 -14.27 29.23 -13.27
C ASP A 143 -14.40 29.34 -14.81
N HIS A 144 -14.42 28.21 -15.53
CA HIS A 144 -14.64 28.21 -16.98
C HIS A 144 -16.07 28.55 -17.40
N THR A 145 -17.09 28.20 -16.60
CA THR A 145 -18.47 28.63 -16.86
C THR A 145 -18.66 30.13 -16.66
N ASP A 146 -18.06 30.72 -15.62
CA ASP A 146 -18.18 32.15 -15.35
C ASP A 146 -17.50 33.01 -16.43
N ASP A 147 -16.33 32.59 -16.93
CA ASP A 147 -15.63 33.31 -18.01
C ASP A 147 -16.40 33.25 -19.35
N LYS A 148 -17.07 32.12 -19.66
CA LYS A 148 -17.97 32.03 -20.83
C LYS A 148 -19.22 32.90 -20.69
N PHE A 149 -19.82 32.95 -19.51
CA PHE A 149 -20.98 33.80 -19.25
C PHE A 149 -20.63 35.29 -19.37
N LEU A 150 -19.49 35.70 -18.82
CA LEU A 150 -19.02 37.09 -18.90
C LEU A 150 -18.66 37.48 -20.35
N LYS A 151 -17.93 36.63 -21.09
CA LYS A 151 -17.58 36.87 -22.49
C LYS A 151 -18.81 36.90 -23.41
N GLY A 152 -19.79 36.04 -23.18
CA GLY A 152 -21.06 36.04 -23.92
C GLY A 152 -21.89 37.31 -23.69
N ASN A 153 -21.97 37.78 -22.44
CA ASN A 153 -22.69 39.01 -22.09
C ASN A 153 -21.99 40.28 -22.62
N LEU A 154 -20.66 40.32 -22.61
CA LEU A 154 -19.87 41.42 -23.21
C LEU A 154 -20.07 41.49 -24.74
N ALA A 155 -20.09 40.33 -25.42
CA ALA A 155 -20.33 40.25 -26.86
C ALA A 155 -21.75 40.74 -27.24
N TRP A 156 -22.78 40.38 -26.46
CA TRP A 156 -24.14 40.85 -26.68
C TRP A 156 -24.28 42.37 -26.47
N LYS A 157 -23.70 42.92 -25.40
CA LYS A 157 -23.71 44.37 -25.12
C LYS A 157 -23.01 45.19 -26.22
N ASN A 158 -21.89 44.70 -26.74
CA ASN A 158 -21.17 45.37 -27.83
C ASN A 158 -21.90 45.29 -29.18
N LYS A 159 -22.68 44.22 -29.41
CA LYS A 159 -23.50 44.08 -30.63
C LYS A 159 -24.71 45.01 -30.62
N LYS A 160 -25.34 45.23 -29.46
CA LYS A 160 -26.43 46.22 -29.30
C LYS A 160 -25.95 47.65 -29.56
N ARG A 161 -24.81 48.04 -29.00
CA ARG A 161 -24.20 49.37 -29.18
C ARG A 161 -23.83 49.73 -30.63
N LYS A 162 -23.65 48.73 -31.52
CA LYS A 162 -23.33 48.95 -32.94
C LYS A 162 -24.55 49.04 -33.86
N ASN A 163 -25.74 48.67 -33.37
CA ASN A 163 -26.97 48.71 -34.16
C ASN A 163 -27.85 49.92 -33.85
N ASP A 164 -27.54 50.67 -32.77
CA ASP A 164 -28.31 51.81 -32.28
C ASP A 164 -27.61 53.18 -32.54
N GLY A 165 -26.59 53.22 -33.40
CA GLY A 165 -25.88 54.44 -33.82
C GLY A 165 -25.55 54.40 -35.30
#